data_AF-A0A7S3S1J5-F1
#
_entry.id   AF-A0A7S3S1J5-F1
#
_cell.length_a   1.000
_cell.length_b   1.000
_cell.length_c   1.000
_cell.angle_alpha   90.00
_cell.angle_beta   90.00
_cell.angle_gamma   90.00
#
_symmetry.space_group_name_H-M   'P 1'
#
loop_
_entity.id
_entity.type
_entity.pdbx_description
1 polymer ?
#
loop_
_entity_poly.entity_id
_entity_poly.type
_entity_poly.pdbx_seq_one_letter_code
_entity_poly.pdbx_strand_id
1 'polypeptide(L)'
;MPSPHPALGVSTPQCLRRCVYAAVLTPQVTDDSDLVAYGCPRVLYKLQAGGEAELLVRDELRFAEAGGRHLFDGEREGEWREWEGGMLLDMCILAGTDYLASLPQIGIAKAHAAVRRHRSLAAAARAIARTARVGAAEADAYVRKAQLVRLVFRHQRVYDPASGGVVSLSPTDARAVREAVGALAPGELDDHIGAPLPPPLDRQVCNDASHSPVTRMPYGRPFPLPDIAAQGRWAAAQQSAPPPPTHILASQPQPPLPPPPPPPPPPLPPPHLLSAAASVEEAAASGGAGGGEEGRGGPSAAGNKRRRVASGLAAASRHPPQT
;
A
#
# COMPACT_ATOMS: atom_id res chain seq x y z
N MET A 1 32.57 -20.31 21.60
CA MET A 1 31.27 -20.41 20.90
C MET A 1 30.29 -19.48 21.62
N PRO A 2 30.08 -18.23 21.15
CA PRO A 2 29.05 -17.39 21.74
C PRO A 2 27.68 -17.82 21.19
N SER A 3 26.75 -18.11 22.10
CA SER A 3 25.35 -18.42 21.78
C SER A 3 24.67 -17.23 21.10
N PRO A 4 23.76 -17.45 20.14
CA PRO A 4 23.00 -16.36 19.53
C PRO A 4 22.03 -15.78 20.57
N HIS A 5 22.17 -14.49 20.87
CA HIS A 5 21.16 -13.75 21.63
C HIS A 5 19.88 -13.66 20.78
N PRO A 6 18.69 -13.92 21.36
CA PRO A 6 17.44 -13.77 20.64
C PRO A 6 17.24 -12.29 20.31
N ALA A 7 16.95 -11.99 19.04
CA ALA A 7 16.44 -10.70 18.62
C ALA A 7 15.21 -10.38 19.49
N LEU A 8 15.25 -9.26 20.20
CA LEU A 8 14.12 -8.75 20.97
C LEU A 8 13.02 -8.38 19.97
N GLY A 9 12.13 -9.34 19.70
CA GLY A 9 10.89 -9.10 18.97
C GLY A 9 10.09 -8.07 19.75
N VAL A 10 9.90 -6.90 19.15
CA VAL A 10 9.04 -5.85 19.70
C VAL A 10 7.61 -6.34 19.52
N SER A 11 6.83 -6.41 20.60
CA SER A 11 5.46 -6.93 20.54
C SER A 11 4.64 -6.17 19.49
N THR A 12 3.84 -6.91 18.69
CA THR A 12 3.02 -6.37 17.58
C THR A 12 2.33 -5.05 17.96
N PRO A 13 1.66 -4.91 19.13
CA PRO A 13 0.93 -3.69 19.50
C PRO A 13 1.80 -2.43 19.68
N GLN A 14 3.02 -2.57 20.19
CA GLN A 14 3.91 -1.42 20.46
C GLN A 14 4.50 -0.85 19.17
N CYS A 15 4.72 -1.69 18.16
CA CYS A 15 5.11 -1.23 16.82
C CYS A 15 3.99 -0.37 16.21
N LEU A 16 2.73 -0.74 16.38
CA LEU A 16 1.60 -0.20 15.61
C LEU A 16 1.51 1.32 15.58
N ARG A 17 1.68 2.04 16.70
CA ARG A 17 1.52 3.51 16.66
C ARG A 17 2.56 4.20 15.80
N ARG A 18 3.82 3.82 15.99
CA ARG A 18 4.94 4.40 15.24
C ARG A 18 4.85 4.02 13.75
N CYS A 19 4.27 2.87 13.44
CA CYS A 19 4.03 2.40 12.07
C CYS A 19 2.88 3.12 11.37
N VAL A 20 1.74 3.25 12.06
CA VAL A 20 0.49 3.74 11.47
C VAL A 20 0.47 5.27 11.40
N TYR A 21 1.15 5.98 12.31
CA TYR A 21 1.06 7.44 12.39
C TYR A 21 2.33 8.22 12.05
N ALA A 22 3.53 7.64 12.23
CA ALA A 22 4.75 8.42 12.14
C ALA A 22 5.45 8.35 10.77
N ALA A 23 4.85 7.71 9.75
CA ALA A 23 5.43 7.57 8.41
C ALA A 23 6.93 7.25 8.47
N VAL A 24 7.34 6.36 9.38
CA VAL A 24 8.76 6.15 9.62
C VAL A 24 9.32 5.42 8.41
N LEU A 25 10.35 6.01 7.80
CA LEU A 25 11.08 5.45 6.67
C LEU A 25 11.62 4.04 6.94
N THR A 26 11.72 3.63 8.22
CA THR A 26 12.19 2.31 8.65
C THR A 26 11.07 1.28 8.58
N PRO A 27 11.24 0.21 7.78
CA PRO A 27 10.31 -0.92 7.78
C PRO A 27 10.26 -1.59 9.15
N GLN A 28 9.12 -2.20 9.47
CA GLN A 28 9.02 -3.06 10.65
C GLN A 28 9.45 -4.46 10.34
N VAL A 29 10.24 -5.07 11.21
CA VAL A 29 10.61 -6.48 11.08
C VAL A 29 9.60 -7.31 11.85
N THR A 30 8.95 -8.25 11.17
CA THR A 30 8.06 -9.23 11.80
C THR A 30 7.92 -10.45 10.89
N ASP A 31 7.65 -11.61 11.48
CA ASP A 31 7.17 -12.79 10.73
C ASP A 31 5.64 -12.92 10.77
N ASP A 32 4.97 -12.03 11.51
CA ASP A 32 3.52 -11.99 11.65
C ASP A 32 2.87 -11.10 10.57
N SER A 33 1.94 -11.67 9.81
CA SER A 33 1.22 -10.99 8.72
C SER A 33 0.25 -9.91 9.20
N ASP A 34 -0.07 -9.84 10.49
CA ASP A 34 -1.08 -8.92 11.02
C ASP A 34 -0.78 -7.44 10.75
N LEU A 35 0.49 -7.05 10.60
CA LEU A 35 0.86 -5.66 10.29
C LEU A 35 0.26 -5.15 8.97
N VAL A 36 -0.08 -6.05 8.02
CA VAL A 36 -0.80 -5.67 6.79
C VAL A 36 -2.22 -5.20 7.13
N ALA A 37 -2.92 -5.93 8.00
CA ALA A 37 -4.27 -5.61 8.44
C ALA A 37 -4.29 -4.29 9.24
N TYR A 38 -3.28 -4.05 10.07
CA TYR A 38 -3.14 -2.82 10.84
C TYR A 38 -2.82 -1.56 10.02
N GLY A 39 -2.50 -1.67 8.74
CA GLY A 39 -2.21 -0.48 7.95
C GLY A 39 -0.72 -0.17 7.77
N CYS A 40 0.20 -1.05 8.17
CA CYS A 40 1.63 -0.72 8.14
C CYS A 40 2.09 -0.39 6.71
N PRO A 41 2.75 0.76 6.46
CA PRO A 41 3.18 1.13 5.12
C PRO A 41 4.29 0.23 4.56
N ARG A 42 5.20 -0.24 5.43
CA ARG A 42 6.39 -1.02 5.06
C ARG A 42 6.69 -2.09 6.10
N VAL A 43 6.76 -3.34 5.66
CA VAL A 43 7.03 -4.50 6.54
C VAL A 43 8.11 -5.38 5.93
N LEU A 44 9.12 -5.74 6.71
CA LEU A 44 10.14 -6.71 6.38
C LEU A 44 9.77 -8.06 7.01
N TYR A 45 9.52 -9.04 6.16
CA TYR A 45 9.21 -10.42 6.49
C TYR A 45 10.42 -11.33 6.31
N LYS A 46 10.42 -12.47 7.01
CA LYS A 46 11.38 -13.57 6.81
C LYS A 46 12.84 -13.13 6.89
N LEU A 47 13.16 -12.20 7.80
CA LEU A 47 14.52 -11.73 8.01
C LEU A 47 15.41 -12.89 8.45
N GLN A 48 16.31 -13.30 7.55
CA GLN A 48 17.28 -14.36 7.80
C GLN A 48 18.47 -13.84 8.61
N ALA A 49 19.19 -14.75 9.26
CA ALA A 49 20.40 -14.41 10.02
C ALA A 49 21.48 -13.71 9.16
N GLY A 50 21.49 -13.95 7.85
CA GLY A 50 22.38 -13.29 6.89
C GLY A 50 21.99 -11.86 6.51
N GLY A 51 20.83 -11.35 6.99
CA GLY A 51 20.33 -10.01 6.67
C GLY A 51 19.35 -9.95 5.49
N GLU A 52 19.16 -11.05 4.78
CA GLU A 52 18.17 -11.17 3.68
C GLU A 52 16.74 -11.14 4.21
N ALA A 53 15.84 -10.41 3.56
CA ALA A 53 14.44 -10.29 3.96
C ALA A 53 13.53 -9.96 2.77
N GLU A 54 12.23 -10.18 2.94
CA GLU A 54 11.19 -9.80 1.98
C GLU A 54 10.54 -8.47 2.41
N LEU A 55 10.64 -7.42 1.60
CA LEU A 55 9.99 -6.14 1.87
C LEU A 55 8.61 -6.10 1.21
N LEU A 56 7.57 -5.93 2.02
CA LEU A 56 6.23 -5.56 1.58
C LEU A 56 6.05 -4.04 1.72
N VAL A 57 5.77 -3.37 0.60
CA VAL A 57 5.35 -1.96 0.58
C VAL A 57 3.86 -1.91 0.26
N ARG A 58 3.06 -1.35 1.17
CA ARG A 58 1.59 -1.35 1.06
C ARG A 58 1.11 -0.74 -0.25
N ASP A 59 1.68 0.39 -0.66
CA ASP A 59 1.30 1.10 -1.88
C ASP A 59 1.61 0.32 -3.16
N GLU A 60 2.53 -0.64 -3.11
CA GLU A 60 2.87 -1.49 -4.25
C GLU A 60 1.85 -2.62 -4.46
N LEU A 61 0.96 -2.88 -3.49
CA LEU A 61 -0.13 -3.85 -3.66
C LEU A 61 -1.07 -3.47 -4.80
N ARG A 62 -1.16 -2.19 -5.20
CA ARG A 62 -1.93 -1.77 -6.38
C ARG A 62 -1.46 -2.44 -7.68
N PHE A 63 -0.19 -2.86 -7.72
CA PHE A 63 0.39 -3.56 -8.86
C PHE A 63 0.37 -5.09 -8.69
N ALA A 64 -0.17 -5.61 -7.60
CA ALA A 64 -0.19 -7.05 -7.36
C ALA A 64 -1.13 -7.75 -8.35
N GLU A 65 -0.64 -8.86 -8.91
CA GLU A 65 -1.34 -9.65 -9.92
C GLU A 65 -1.36 -11.13 -9.53
N ALA A 66 -2.43 -11.82 -9.91
CA ALA A 66 -2.49 -13.27 -9.89
C ALA A 66 -3.16 -13.79 -11.17
N GLY A 67 -2.50 -14.69 -11.89
CA GLY A 67 -3.02 -15.24 -13.14
C GLY A 67 -3.26 -14.17 -14.21
N GLY A 68 -2.41 -13.14 -14.28
CA GLY A 68 -2.52 -12.03 -15.24
C GLY A 68 -3.67 -11.06 -14.95
N ARG A 69 -4.24 -11.10 -13.74
CA ARG A 69 -5.29 -10.18 -13.30
C ARG A 69 -4.81 -9.38 -12.11
N HIS A 70 -5.01 -8.07 -12.16
CA HIS A 70 -4.77 -7.21 -11.01
C HIS A 70 -5.72 -7.53 -9.86
N LEU A 71 -5.15 -7.59 -8.65
CA LEU A 71 -5.86 -7.96 -7.43
C LEU A 71 -6.54 -6.77 -6.77
N PHE A 72 -5.90 -5.60 -6.75
CA PHE A 72 -6.32 -4.47 -5.91
C PHE A 72 -6.52 -3.16 -6.67
N ASP A 73 -6.23 -3.12 -7.96
CA ASP A 73 -6.47 -1.95 -8.81
C ASP A 73 -6.84 -2.41 -10.23
N GLY A 74 -7.54 -1.59 -11.01
CA GLY A 74 -7.75 -1.87 -12.43
C GLY A 74 -9.06 -2.54 -12.86
N GLU A 75 -10.00 -2.87 -11.96
CA GLU A 75 -11.39 -3.17 -12.39
C GLU A 75 -12.25 -1.89 -12.49
N ARG A 76 -11.92 -0.85 -11.71
CA ARG A 76 -12.66 0.42 -11.66
C ARG A 76 -11.73 1.58 -11.35
N GLU A 77 -12.10 2.78 -11.81
CA GLU A 77 -11.40 4.01 -11.44
C GLU A 77 -11.45 4.22 -9.91
N GLY A 78 -10.28 4.46 -9.31
CA GLY A 78 -10.17 4.69 -7.87
C GLY A 78 -10.27 3.44 -7.00
N GLU A 79 -10.28 2.23 -7.58
CA GLU A 79 -10.39 0.98 -6.81
C GLU A 79 -9.30 0.84 -5.75
N TRP A 80 -8.05 1.21 -6.05
CA TRP A 80 -6.97 1.20 -5.06
C TRP A 80 -7.31 2.01 -3.80
N ARG A 81 -7.98 3.17 -3.93
CA ARG A 81 -8.36 4.00 -2.77
C ARG A 81 -9.41 3.31 -1.88
N GLU A 82 -10.29 2.49 -2.47
CA GLU A 82 -11.26 1.69 -1.70
C GLU A 82 -10.54 0.58 -0.89
N TRP A 83 -9.53 -0.06 -1.49
CA TRP A 83 -8.64 -1.03 -0.84
C TRP A 83 -7.85 -0.41 0.31
N GLU A 84 -7.19 0.71 0.04
CA GLU A 84 -6.42 1.46 1.03
C GLU A 84 -7.31 1.93 2.20
N GLY A 85 -8.50 2.46 1.88
CA GLY A 85 -9.44 3.04 2.85
C GLY A 85 -10.14 2.04 3.78
N GLY A 86 -10.02 0.74 3.52
CA GLY A 86 -10.46 -0.28 4.48
C GLY A 86 -10.84 -1.63 3.89
N MET A 87 -11.01 -1.78 2.57
CA MET A 87 -11.34 -3.09 2.00
C MET A 87 -10.21 -4.11 2.21
N LEU A 88 -8.95 -3.69 2.28
CA LEU A 88 -7.84 -4.61 2.61
C LEU A 88 -7.99 -5.20 4.02
N LEU A 89 -8.33 -4.34 5.00
CA LEU A 89 -8.63 -4.78 6.36
C LEU A 89 -9.87 -5.68 6.40
N ASP A 90 -10.95 -5.29 5.73
CA ASP A 90 -12.18 -6.09 5.67
C ASP A 90 -11.91 -7.49 5.08
N MET A 91 -11.03 -7.58 4.07
CA MET A 91 -10.58 -8.85 3.50
C MET A 91 -9.81 -9.69 4.53
N CYS A 92 -8.83 -9.11 5.24
CA CYS A 92 -8.08 -9.81 6.29
C CYS A 92 -9.01 -10.36 7.38
N ILE A 93 -9.95 -9.54 7.87
CA ILE A 93 -10.93 -9.95 8.89
C ILE A 93 -11.75 -11.16 8.43
N LEU A 94 -12.24 -11.14 7.18
CA LEU A 94 -13.08 -12.21 6.66
C LEU A 94 -12.29 -13.47 6.26
N ALA A 95 -11.00 -13.32 5.95
CA ALA A 95 -10.09 -14.43 5.69
C ALA A 95 -9.69 -15.19 6.96
N GLY A 96 -9.95 -14.61 8.14
CA GLY A 96 -9.58 -15.14 9.44
C GLY A 96 -8.45 -14.34 10.06
N THR A 97 -8.62 -14.00 11.34
CA THR A 97 -7.62 -13.33 12.19
C THR A 97 -7.65 -13.98 13.57
N ASP A 98 -6.68 -13.66 14.42
CA ASP A 98 -6.68 -14.12 15.82
C ASP A 98 -7.92 -13.66 16.60
N TYR A 99 -8.57 -12.57 16.16
CA TYR A 99 -9.79 -12.04 16.79
C TYR A 99 -11.08 -12.65 16.24
N LEU A 100 -11.07 -13.20 15.03
CA LEU A 100 -12.24 -13.77 14.37
C LEU A 100 -11.82 -14.88 13.41
N ALA A 101 -12.23 -16.11 13.74
CA ALA A 101 -12.08 -17.25 12.83
C ALA A 101 -12.90 -17.03 11.55
N SER A 102 -12.34 -17.43 10.41
CA SER A 102 -13.06 -17.46 9.13
C SER A 102 -14.23 -18.43 9.17
N LEU A 103 -15.29 -18.14 8.41
CA LEU A 103 -16.35 -19.12 8.18
C LEU A 103 -15.84 -20.37 7.41
N PRO A 104 -16.52 -21.52 7.50
CA PRO A 104 -16.07 -22.76 6.88
C PRO A 104 -15.79 -22.62 5.38
N GLN A 105 -14.64 -23.16 4.95
CA GLN A 105 -14.19 -23.16 3.55
C GLN A 105 -13.95 -21.76 2.96
N ILE A 106 -13.73 -20.74 3.81
CA ILE A 106 -13.41 -19.37 3.40
C ILE A 106 -11.95 -19.10 3.71
N GLY A 107 -11.18 -18.83 2.65
CA GLY A 107 -9.81 -18.32 2.78
C GLY A 107 -9.68 -16.99 2.05
N ILE A 108 -8.44 -16.46 2.00
CA ILE A 108 -8.15 -15.12 1.49
C ILE A 108 -8.70 -14.84 0.09
N ALA A 109 -8.66 -15.81 -0.84
CA ALA A 109 -9.18 -15.63 -2.20
C ALA A 109 -10.71 -15.40 -2.23
N LYS A 110 -11.47 -16.13 -1.39
CA LYS A 110 -12.93 -15.96 -1.31
C LYS A 110 -13.31 -14.69 -0.56
N ALA A 111 -12.56 -14.36 0.49
CA ALA A 111 -12.71 -13.09 1.22
C ALA A 111 -12.45 -11.90 0.28
N HIS A 112 -11.36 -11.94 -0.48
CA HIS A 112 -11.01 -10.94 -1.49
C HIS A 112 -12.13 -10.75 -2.52
N ALA A 113 -12.59 -11.83 -3.14
CA ALA A 113 -13.66 -11.78 -4.14
C ALA A 113 -14.97 -11.20 -3.56
N ALA A 114 -15.33 -11.59 -2.34
CA ALA A 114 -16.53 -11.08 -1.67
C ALA A 114 -16.40 -9.59 -1.34
N VAL A 115 -15.26 -9.15 -0.79
CA VAL A 115 -15.02 -7.75 -0.46
C VAL A 115 -14.96 -6.89 -1.71
N ARG A 116 -14.23 -7.30 -2.76
CA ARG A 116 -14.15 -6.59 -4.04
C ARG A 116 -15.54 -6.40 -4.66
N ARG A 117 -16.39 -7.42 -4.59
CA ARG A 117 -17.77 -7.37 -5.11
C ARG A 117 -18.69 -6.49 -4.28
N HIS A 118 -18.68 -6.66 -2.97
CA HIS A 118 -19.70 -6.08 -2.07
C HIS A 118 -19.31 -4.74 -1.45
N ARG A 119 -18.01 -4.40 -1.39
CA ARG A 119 -17.46 -3.11 -0.94
C ARG A 119 -17.96 -2.67 0.44
N SER A 120 -18.33 -3.64 1.27
CA SER A 120 -18.85 -3.46 2.61
C SER A 120 -18.60 -4.72 3.41
N LEU A 121 -17.95 -4.59 4.58
CA LEU A 121 -17.69 -5.71 5.49
C LEU A 121 -18.97 -6.50 5.79
N ALA A 122 -20.07 -5.82 6.12
CA ALA A 122 -21.33 -6.47 6.47
C ALA A 122 -21.95 -7.21 5.28
N ALA A 123 -21.95 -6.59 4.08
CA ALA A 123 -22.50 -7.23 2.89
C ALA A 123 -21.64 -8.41 2.41
N ALA A 124 -20.32 -8.28 2.45
CA ALA A 124 -19.38 -9.35 2.13
C ALA A 124 -19.51 -10.51 3.13
N ALA A 125 -19.54 -10.23 4.43
CA ALA A 125 -19.75 -11.23 5.47
C ALA A 125 -21.05 -12.01 5.28
N ARG A 126 -22.18 -11.34 5.00
CA ARG A 126 -23.46 -12.02 4.72
C ARG A 126 -23.43 -12.83 3.43
N ALA A 127 -22.73 -12.37 2.40
CA ALA A 127 -22.56 -13.14 1.17
C ALA A 127 -21.77 -14.43 1.42
N ILE A 128 -20.66 -14.31 2.13
CA ILE A 128 -19.83 -15.45 2.55
C ILE A 128 -20.63 -16.42 3.42
N ALA A 129 -21.38 -15.93 4.40
CA ALA A 129 -22.20 -16.76 5.29
C ALA A 129 -23.25 -17.57 4.52
N ARG A 130 -23.90 -16.97 3.51
CA ARG A 130 -24.80 -17.69 2.61
C ARG A 130 -24.08 -18.80 1.83
N THR A 131 -22.90 -18.51 1.28
CA THR A 131 -22.08 -19.52 0.59
C THR A 131 -21.66 -20.66 1.52
N ALA A 132 -21.34 -20.34 2.77
CA ALA A 132 -21.00 -21.30 3.82
C ALA A 132 -22.22 -22.02 4.44
N ARG A 133 -23.44 -21.72 3.97
CA ARG A 133 -24.72 -22.29 4.47
C ARG A 133 -24.94 -22.08 5.97
N VAL A 134 -24.43 -20.96 6.49
CA VAL A 134 -24.61 -20.52 7.87
C VAL A 134 -26.03 -19.96 8.05
N GLY A 135 -26.67 -20.26 9.18
CA GLY A 135 -28.02 -19.78 9.50
C GLY A 135 -28.07 -18.26 9.66
N ALA A 136 -29.22 -17.62 9.39
CA ALA A 136 -29.34 -16.16 9.38
C ALA A 136 -28.93 -15.50 10.71
N ALA A 137 -29.36 -16.04 11.85
CA ALA A 137 -29.01 -15.51 13.17
C ALA A 137 -27.49 -15.60 13.46
N GLU A 138 -26.85 -16.71 13.05
CA GLU A 138 -25.41 -16.89 13.19
C GLU A 138 -24.63 -15.95 12.26
N ALA A 139 -25.15 -15.74 11.03
CA ALA A 139 -24.58 -14.78 10.09
C ALA A 139 -24.62 -13.34 10.62
N ASP A 140 -25.72 -12.91 11.23
CA ASP A 140 -25.82 -11.58 11.83
C ASP A 140 -24.90 -11.43 13.05
N ALA A 141 -24.77 -12.48 13.87
CA ALA A 141 -23.79 -12.50 14.96
C ALA A 141 -22.34 -12.40 14.44
N TYR A 142 -22.03 -13.10 13.35
CA TYR A 142 -20.72 -13.04 12.69
C TYR A 142 -20.43 -11.64 12.13
N VAL A 143 -21.41 -11.01 11.47
CA VAL A 143 -21.29 -9.62 10.97
C VAL A 143 -20.98 -8.67 12.11
N ARG A 144 -21.70 -8.75 13.24
CA ARG A 144 -21.46 -7.90 14.40
C ARG A 144 -20.04 -8.10 14.95
N LYS A 145 -19.58 -9.36 15.08
CA LYS A 145 -18.21 -9.67 15.50
C LYS A 145 -17.17 -9.10 14.54
N ALA A 146 -17.36 -9.26 13.23
CA ALA A 146 -16.45 -8.69 12.23
C ALA A 146 -16.34 -7.17 12.34
N GLN A 147 -17.46 -6.48 12.58
CA GLN A 147 -17.45 -5.04 12.79
C GLN A 147 -16.73 -4.63 14.09
N LEU A 148 -16.90 -5.37 15.18
CA LEU A 148 -16.14 -5.17 16.42
C LEU A 148 -14.64 -5.36 16.19
N VAL A 149 -14.23 -6.43 15.50
CA VAL A 149 -12.83 -6.69 15.16
C VAL A 149 -12.25 -5.57 14.29
N ARG A 150 -13.04 -5.03 13.36
CA ARG A 150 -12.63 -3.85 12.59
C ARG A 150 -12.33 -2.63 13.48
N LEU A 151 -13.07 -2.46 14.58
CA LEU A 151 -12.78 -1.42 15.57
C LEU A 151 -11.49 -1.71 16.34
N VAL A 152 -11.19 -2.97 16.65
CA VAL A 152 -9.91 -3.38 17.26
C VAL A 152 -8.74 -2.93 16.38
N PHE A 153 -8.70 -3.35 15.12
CA PHE A 153 -7.62 -2.98 14.20
C PHE A 153 -7.44 -1.46 14.03
N ARG A 154 -8.53 -0.69 14.09
CA ARG A 154 -8.48 0.77 13.90
C ARG A 154 -8.13 1.56 15.16
N HIS A 155 -8.57 1.08 16.32
CA HIS A 155 -8.64 1.88 17.54
C HIS A 155 -7.97 1.24 18.76
N GLN A 156 -7.36 0.06 18.62
CA GLN A 156 -6.64 -0.60 19.71
C GLN A 156 -5.72 0.39 20.43
N ARG A 157 -5.76 0.32 21.76
CA ARG A 157 -4.92 1.14 22.62
C ARG A 157 -3.49 0.64 22.62
N VAL A 158 -2.58 1.59 22.48
CA VAL A 158 -1.13 1.37 22.33
C VAL A 158 -0.40 2.40 23.17
N TYR A 159 0.77 2.05 23.70
CA TYR A 159 1.60 3.01 24.41
C TYR A 159 2.41 3.84 23.40
N ASP A 160 2.36 5.15 23.55
CA ASP A 160 3.14 6.09 22.75
C ASP A 160 4.29 6.66 23.61
N PRO A 161 5.54 6.25 23.36
CA PRO A 161 6.69 6.76 24.11
C PRO A 161 6.92 8.26 23.95
N ALA A 162 6.48 8.86 22.83
CA ALA A 162 6.65 10.29 22.60
C ALA A 162 5.70 11.11 23.48
N SER A 163 4.45 10.67 23.63
CA SER A 163 3.50 11.30 24.55
C SER A 163 3.60 10.78 25.98
N GLY A 164 4.30 9.67 26.21
CA GLY A 164 4.52 9.06 27.52
C GLY A 164 3.28 8.37 28.10
N GLY A 165 2.34 7.91 27.28
CA GLY A 165 1.07 7.33 27.77
C GLY A 165 0.34 6.43 26.78
N VAL A 166 -0.68 5.72 27.28
CA VAL A 166 -1.56 4.91 26.44
C VAL A 166 -2.57 5.77 25.69
N VAL A 167 -2.72 5.48 24.40
CA VAL A 167 -3.48 6.23 23.42
C VAL A 167 -4.09 5.26 22.41
N SER A 168 -5.23 5.58 21.82
CA SER A 168 -5.76 4.76 20.70
C SER A 168 -4.88 4.90 19.47
N LEU A 169 -4.78 3.85 18.64
CA LEU A 169 -4.17 3.96 17.32
C LEU A 169 -4.80 5.11 16.56
N SER A 170 -6.09 5.00 16.23
CA SER A 170 -6.85 6.10 15.66
C SER A 170 -7.89 6.64 16.64
N PRO A 171 -8.19 7.95 16.61
CA PRO A 171 -9.28 8.51 17.40
C PRO A 171 -10.58 7.74 17.18
N THR A 172 -11.31 7.43 18.25
CA THR A 172 -12.63 6.83 18.19
C THR A 172 -13.70 7.90 18.00
N ASP A 173 -14.66 7.65 17.12
CA ASP A 173 -15.86 8.46 16.96
C ASP A 173 -17.07 7.66 17.48
N ALA A 174 -17.70 8.14 18.55
CA ALA A 174 -18.81 7.44 19.20
C ALA A 174 -20.04 7.28 18.29
N ARG A 175 -20.27 8.20 17.35
CA ARG A 175 -21.32 8.09 16.35
C ARG A 175 -20.96 7.01 15.33
N ALA A 176 -19.74 7.04 14.79
CA ALA A 176 -19.28 6.05 13.81
C ALA A 176 -19.27 4.63 14.40
N VAL A 177 -18.86 4.48 15.67
CA VAL A 177 -18.93 3.21 16.40
C VAL A 177 -20.38 2.73 16.50
N ARG A 178 -21.30 3.60 16.91
CA ARG A 178 -22.73 3.24 17.05
C ARG A 178 -23.38 2.87 15.71
N GLU A 179 -23.02 3.57 14.64
CA GLU A 179 -23.47 3.25 13.28
C GLU A 179 -22.93 1.90 12.81
N ALA A 180 -21.69 1.56 13.20
CA ALA A 180 -21.07 0.28 12.83
C ALA A 180 -21.66 -0.90 13.60
N VAL A 181 -21.62 -0.89 14.94
CA VAL A 181 -21.91 -2.09 15.78
C VAL A 181 -23.18 -1.98 16.60
N GLY A 182 -23.94 -0.89 16.47
CA GLY A 182 -25.13 -0.61 17.26
C GLY A 182 -24.82 -0.08 18.65
N ALA A 183 -25.80 -0.18 19.56
CA ALA A 183 -25.57 0.15 20.96
C ALA A 183 -24.60 -0.86 21.60
N LEU A 184 -23.60 -0.34 22.28
CA LEU A 184 -22.66 -1.10 23.10
C LEU A 184 -23.02 -0.96 24.57
N ALA A 185 -22.82 -2.01 25.35
CA ALA A 185 -22.91 -1.93 26.80
C ALA A 185 -21.78 -1.03 27.35
N PRO A 186 -21.95 -0.43 28.54
CA PRO A 186 -20.87 0.31 29.20
C PRO A 186 -19.62 -0.56 29.33
N GLY A 187 -18.47 -0.06 28.87
CA GLY A 187 -17.19 -0.79 28.90
C GLY A 187 -16.99 -1.79 27.76
N GLU A 188 -18.03 -2.19 27.01
CA GLU A 188 -17.90 -3.23 25.96
C GLU A 188 -16.87 -2.83 24.90
N LEU A 189 -16.80 -1.55 24.50
CA LEU A 189 -15.77 -1.10 23.55
C LEU A 189 -14.36 -1.28 24.13
N ASP A 190 -14.16 -0.94 25.40
CA ASP A 190 -12.88 -1.04 26.08
C ASP A 190 -12.42 -2.48 26.23
N ASP A 191 -13.35 -3.42 26.41
CA ASP A 191 -13.06 -4.85 26.44
C ASP A 191 -12.50 -5.36 25.10
N HIS A 192 -12.85 -4.71 23.98
CA HIS A 192 -12.39 -5.10 22.65
C HIS A 192 -11.11 -4.36 22.23
N ILE A 193 -11.04 -3.04 22.44
CA ILE A 193 -9.90 -2.22 21.99
C ILE A 193 -8.79 -2.11 23.04
N GLY A 194 -8.95 -2.79 24.18
CA GLY A 194 -8.02 -2.84 25.31
C GLY A 194 -8.34 -1.76 26.33
N ALA A 195 -8.57 -2.14 27.60
CA ALA A 195 -8.94 -1.21 28.67
C ALA A 195 -7.87 -0.12 28.88
N PRO A 196 -8.27 1.11 29.31
CA PRO A 196 -7.31 2.15 29.63
C PRO A 196 -6.36 1.69 30.75
N LEU A 197 -5.07 1.96 30.57
CA LEU A 197 -4.04 1.72 31.57
C LEU A 197 -3.68 3.09 32.19
N PRO A 198 -3.98 3.33 33.46
CA PRO A 198 -3.79 4.65 34.06
C PRO A 198 -2.31 4.93 34.34
N PRO A 199 -1.85 6.19 34.25
CA PRO A 199 -0.56 6.58 34.78
C PRO A 199 -0.46 6.36 36.30
N PRO A 200 0.73 5.99 36.83
CA PRO A 200 1.98 5.73 36.12
C PRO A 200 2.13 4.28 35.60
N LEU A 201 1.10 3.44 35.78
CA LEU A 201 1.17 2.01 35.48
C LEU A 201 1.39 1.74 33.98
N ASP A 202 0.86 2.59 33.11
CA ASP A 202 1.10 2.53 31.67
C ASP A 202 2.58 2.57 31.30
N ARG A 203 3.30 3.58 31.78
CA ARG A 203 4.75 3.71 31.59
C ARG A 203 5.48 2.54 32.23
N GLN A 204 5.09 2.15 33.44
CA GLN A 204 5.73 1.09 34.19
C GLN A 204 5.66 -0.27 33.48
N VAL A 205 4.53 -0.57 32.83
CA VAL A 205 4.32 -1.79 32.04
C VAL A 205 4.97 -1.68 30.66
N CYS A 206 4.73 -0.58 29.94
CA CYS A 206 5.05 -0.50 28.51
C CYS A 206 6.45 0.01 28.20
N ASN A 207 6.98 0.94 29.00
CA ASN A 207 8.28 1.57 28.75
C ASN A 207 9.36 1.06 29.70
N ASP A 208 9.07 1.07 31.00
CA ASP A 208 10.07 0.73 32.02
C ASP A 208 10.19 -0.79 32.20
N ALA A 209 9.23 -1.57 31.66
CA ALA A 209 9.13 -3.03 31.80
C ALA A 209 9.30 -3.53 33.26
N SER A 210 8.87 -2.69 34.21
CA SER A 210 9.05 -2.93 35.65
C SER A 210 7.88 -3.67 36.28
N HIS A 211 6.71 -3.65 35.62
CA HIS A 211 5.49 -4.27 36.09
C HIS A 211 4.97 -5.31 35.09
N SER A 212 4.39 -6.39 35.61
CA SER A 212 3.75 -7.42 34.79
C SER A 212 2.50 -6.87 34.09
N PRO A 213 2.32 -7.09 32.78
CA PRO A 213 1.13 -6.65 32.06
C PRO A 213 -0.14 -7.39 32.51
N VAL A 214 0.03 -8.58 33.10
CA VAL A 214 -1.09 -9.41 33.57
C VAL A 214 -1.46 -9.05 35.01
N THR A 215 -0.50 -9.14 35.93
CA THR A 215 -0.78 -8.96 37.36
C THR A 215 -0.73 -7.50 37.80
N ARG A 216 -0.17 -6.61 36.96
CA ARG A 216 0.05 -5.18 37.27
C ARG A 216 0.90 -4.95 38.51
N MET A 217 1.65 -5.97 38.93
CA MET A 217 2.56 -5.91 40.06
C MET A 217 4.00 -5.79 39.57
N PRO A 218 4.89 -5.15 40.34
CA PRO A 218 6.31 -5.14 40.05
C PRO A 218 6.85 -6.56 39.90
N TYR A 219 7.73 -6.78 38.92
CA TYR A 219 8.53 -8.01 38.91
C TYR A 219 9.42 -8.00 40.15
N GLY A 220 9.29 -9.02 41.02
CA GLY A 220 10.01 -9.09 42.29
C GLY A 220 11.53 -9.08 42.07
N ARG A 221 12.17 -7.99 42.51
CA ARG A 221 13.54 -7.53 42.22
C ARG A 221 13.70 -7.02 40.77
N PRO A 222 14.38 -5.87 40.57
CA PRO A 222 14.64 -5.37 39.23
C PRO A 222 15.37 -6.46 38.45
N PHE A 223 14.80 -6.87 37.32
CA PHE A 223 15.59 -7.51 36.27
C PHE A 223 16.80 -6.59 36.08
N PRO A 224 18.06 -7.08 36.18
CA PRO A 224 19.19 -6.23 35.88
C PRO A 224 19.02 -5.81 34.43
N LEU A 225 18.56 -4.58 34.21
CA LEU A 225 18.70 -3.92 32.92
C LEU A 225 20.19 -4.04 32.60
N PRO A 226 20.58 -4.57 31.42
CA PRO A 226 21.96 -4.50 30.99
C PRO A 226 22.39 -3.04 31.15
N ASP A 227 23.45 -2.80 31.91
CA ASP A 227 23.98 -1.47 32.18
C ASP A 227 24.02 -0.69 30.86
N ILE A 228 23.29 0.42 30.79
CA ILE A 228 23.21 1.24 29.57
C ILE A 228 24.62 1.75 29.21
N ALA A 229 25.55 1.86 30.17
CA ALA A 229 26.96 2.14 29.88
C ALA A 229 27.65 1.02 29.08
N ALA A 230 27.19 -0.23 29.17
CA ALA A 230 27.67 -1.34 28.36
C ALA A 230 27.20 -1.28 26.88
N GLN A 231 26.24 -0.39 26.54
CA GLN A 231 25.83 -0.11 25.16
C GLN A 231 26.84 0.75 24.39
N GLY A 232 27.88 1.28 25.06
CA GLY A 232 29.03 1.89 24.38
C GLY A 232 29.74 0.93 23.41
N ARG A 233 29.50 -0.39 23.53
CA ARG A 233 29.99 -1.39 22.57
C ARG A 233 29.23 -1.42 21.23
N TRP A 234 27.97 -0.98 21.20
CA TRP A 234 27.21 -0.87 19.94
C TRP A 234 27.55 0.41 19.19
N ALA A 235 27.73 1.53 19.90
CA ALA A 235 28.20 2.78 19.30
C ALA A 235 29.64 2.67 18.74
N ALA A 236 30.52 1.96 19.45
CA ALA A 236 31.87 1.67 18.96
C ALA A 236 31.86 0.73 17.74
N ALA A 237 30.99 -0.29 17.72
CA ALA A 237 30.82 -1.18 16.57
C ALA A 237 30.26 -0.47 15.32
N GLN A 238 29.40 0.55 15.49
CA GLN A 238 28.95 1.40 14.37
C GLN A 238 30.05 2.33 13.83
N GLN A 239 31.02 2.73 14.66
CA GLN A 239 32.14 3.58 14.24
C GLN A 239 33.28 2.78 13.58
N SER A 240 33.40 1.48 13.89
CA SER A 240 34.40 0.58 13.30
C SER A 240 33.85 -0.32 12.18
N ALA A 241 32.53 -0.31 11.94
CA ALA A 241 31.97 -1.01 10.80
C ALA A 241 32.38 -0.28 9.51
N PRO A 242 32.88 -0.98 8.46
CA PRO A 242 32.97 -0.36 7.15
C PRO A 242 31.58 0.19 6.78
N PRO A 243 31.49 1.31 6.05
CA PRO A 243 30.21 1.82 5.60
C PRO A 243 29.43 0.66 4.97
N PRO A 244 28.12 0.53 5.26
CA PRO A 244 27.31 -0.49 4.60
C PRO A 244 27.56 -0.34 3.10
N PRO A 245 27.80 -1.43 2.35
CA PRO A 245 27.90 -1.32 0.91
C PRO A 245 26.65 -0.57 0.47
N THR A 246 26.85 0.52 -0.27
CA THR A 246 25.76 1.29 -0.86
C THR A 246 25.14 0.42 -1.94
N HIS A 247 24.44 -0.64 -1.55
CA HIS A 247 23.38 -1.21 -2.34
C HIS A 247 22.23 -0.23 -2.22
N ILE A 248 22.40 0.92 -2.89
CA ILE A 248 21.28 1.43 -3.67
C ILE A 248 20.84 0.18 -4.44
N LEU A 249 19.62 -0.29 -4.23
CA LEU A 249 18.92 -0.98 -5.31
C LEU A 249 18.73 0.07 -6.41
N ALA A 250 19.84 0.46 -7.03
CA ALA A 250 19.83 0.99 -8.36
C ALA A 250 19.27 -0.20 -9.11
N SER A 251 18.03 -0.04 -9.59
CA SER A 251 17.55 -0.83 -10.72
C SER A 251 18.75 -1.02 -11.63
N GLN A 252 19.18 -2.26 -11.80
CA GLN A 252 20.23 -2.61 -12.76
C GLN A 252 19.98 -1.76 -14.01
N PRO A 253 20.95 -0.96 -14.49
CA PRO A 253 20.73 -0.21 -15.72
C PRO A 253 20.32 -1.24 -16.77
N GLN A 254 19.07 -1.12 -17.23
CA GLN A 254 18.55 -1.95 -18.29
C GLN A 254 19.59 -1.90 -19.43
N PRO A 255 19.96 -3.05 -20.04
CA PRO A 255 20.76 -3.00 -21.26
C PRO A 255 20.07 -2.05 -22.24
N PRO A 256 20.82 -1.22 -22.99
CA PRO A 256 20.21 -0.27 -23.90
C PRO A 256 19.22 -1.01 -24.79
N LEU A 257 17.99 -0.51 -24.84
CA LEU A 257 16.94 -1.05 -25.70
C LEU A 257 17.51 -1.20 -27.12
N PRO A 258 17.28 -2.33 -27.81
CA PRO A 258 17.66 -2.46 -29.20
C PRO A 258 17.02 -1.31 -30.00
N PRO A 259 17.72 -0.78 -31.03
CA PRO A 259 17.17 0.30 -31.84
C PRO A 259 15.79 -0.12 -32.37
N PRO A 260 14.82 0.82 -32.43
CA PRO A 260 13.51 0.51 -32.95
C PRO A 260 13.64 -0.08 -34.36
N PRO A 261 12.81 -1.08 -34.73
CA PRO A 261 12.80 -1.58 -36.10
C PRO A 261 12.55 -0.42 -37.06
N PRO A 262 13.13 -0.45 -38.28
CA PRO A 262 12.88 0.59 -39.27
C PRO A 262 11.37 0.72 -39.50
N PRO A 263 10.87 1.95 -39.73
CA PRO A 263 9.46 2.14 -40.03
C PRO A 263 9.06 1.25 -41.20
N PRO A 264 7.85 0.66 -41.18
CA PRO A 264 7.36 -0.12 -42.30
C PRO A 264 7.43 0.72 -43.57
N PRO A 265 7.77 0.13 -44.72
CA PRO A 265 7.77 0.85 -45.98
C PRO A 265 6.39 1.50 -46.20
N PRO A 266 6.33 2.69 -46.81
CA PRO A 266 5.06 3.33 -47.10
C PRO A 266 4.18 2.34 -47.89
N PRO A 267 2.85 2.32 -47.63
CA PRO A 267 1.96 1.46 -48.38
C PRO A 267 2.13 1.76 -49.87
N LEU A 268 2.28 0.69 -50.66
CA LEU A 268 2.31 0.80 -52.11
C LEU A 268 1.06 1.57 -52.55
N PRO A 269 1.20 2.52 -53.50
CA PRO A 269 0.05 3.25 -54.01
C PRO A 269 -0.96 2.24 -54.58
N PRO A 270 -2.26 2.49 -54.40
CA PRO A 270 -3.28 1.60 -54.96
C PRO A 270 -3.10 1.49 -56.48
N PRO A 271 -3.47 0.34 -57.09
CA PRO A 271 -3.10 -0.02 -58.47
C PRO A 271 -3.60 0.92 -59.57
N HIS A 272 -4.39 1.95 -59.24
CA HIS A 272 -4.84 2.98 -60.18
C HIS A 272 -3.86 4.14 -60.38
N LEU A 273 -2.77 4.24 -59.62
CA LEU A 273 -1.75 5.30 -59.78
C LEU A 273 -0.46 4.84 -60.49
N LEU A 274 -0.36 3.58 -60.90
CA LEU A 274 0.78 3.04 -61.68
C LEU A 274 0.70 3.33 -63.19
N SER A 275 -0.23 4.18 -63.64
CA SER A 275 -0.48 4.45 -65.06
C SER A 275 0.02 5.82 -65.56
N ALA A 276 0.69 6.65 -64.75
CA ALA A 276 0.94 8.05 -65.13
C ALA A 276 2.41 8.52 -65.11
N ALA A 277 3.39 7.61 -65.10
CA ALA A 277 4.82 7.99 -65.17
C ALA A 277 5.61 7.19 -66.21
N ALA A 278 4.98 6.82 -67.32
CA ALA A 278 5.65 6.29 -68.50
C ALA A 278 5.04 6.90 -69.75
N SER A 279 5.25 8.20 -69.99
CA SER A 279 5.07 8.87 -71.30
C SER A 279 5.43 10.37 -71.25
N VAL A 280 6.70 10.70 -71.03
CA VAL A 280 7.43 11.91 -71.49
C VAL A 280 8.86 11.69 -70.97
N GLU A 281 9.94 11.62 -71.74
CA GLU A 281 10.33 12.36 -72.93
C GLU A 281 11.35 11.52 -73.71
N GLU A 282 11.05 11.24 -74.97
CA GLU A 282 12.06 11.00 -76.01
C GLU A 282 12.09 12.28 -76.86
N ALA A 283 13.13 13.11 -76.72
CA ALA A 283 13.75 13.89 -77.79
C ALA A 283 14.80 14.89 -77.27
N ALA A 284 15.82 15.10 -78.10
CA ALA A 284 16.89 16.12 -78.06
C ALA A 284 18.08 15.82 -77.13
N ALA A 285 19.08 15.08 -77.59
CA ALA A 285 20.17 15.51 -78.49
C ALA A 285 21.27 16.36 -77.82
N SER A 286 22.46 15.75 -77.79
CA SER A 286 23.79 16.34 -78.02
C SER A 286 24.26 17.54 -77.18
N GLY A 287 25.39 17.31 -76.49
CA GLY A 287 26.54 18.21 -76.58
C GLY A 287 27.05 18.80 -75.26
N GLY A 288 28.37 18.71 -75.07
CA GLY A 288 29.13 19.81 -74.45
C GLY A 288 29.72 19.53 -73.07
N ALA A 289 31.05 19.47 -73.04
CA ALA A 289 31.90 19.41 -71.86
C ALA A 289 32.02 20.77 -71.13
N GLY A 290 32.50 20.76 -69.88
CA GLY A 290 33.22 21.89 -69.29
C GLY A 290 32.96 22.20 -67.81
N GLY A 291 33.91 21.80 -66.96
CA GLY A 291 34.58 22.58 -65.89
C GLY A 291 33.82 23.40 -64.82
N GLY A 292 34.35 23.35 -63.58
CA GLY A 292 34.48 24.54 -62.74
C GLY A 292 33.72 24.57 -61.40
N GLU A 293 34.39 24.09 -60.35
CA GLU A 293 34.76 24.82 -59.11
C GLU A 293 33.71 25.56 -58.22
N GLU A 294 33.76 25.17 -56.93
CA GLU A 294 33.57 25.94 -55.69
C GLU A 294 32.25 26.63 -55.29
N GLY A 295 31.92 26.53 -53.99
CA GLY A 295 31.29 27.65 -53.28
C GLY A 295 30.15 27.36 -52.29
N ARG A 296 30.54 26.96 -51.05
CA ARG A 296 29.98 27.37 -49.73
C ARG A 296 28.52 27.85 -49.59
N GLY A 297 27.85 27.30 -48.57
CA GLY A 297 27.06 28.07 -47.59
C GLY A 297 25.54 27.83 -47.56
N GLY A 298 25.03 27.21 -46.48
CA GLY A 298 23.61 27.37 -46.07
C GLY A 298 23.42 28.66 -45.23
N PRO A 299 22.34 28.83 -44.45
CA PRO A 299 21.01 28.20 -44.49
C PRO A 299 19.83 29.20 -44.33
N SER A 300 18.60 28.66 -44.34
CA SER A 300 17.40 29.11 -43.59
C SER A 300 16.57 30.32 -44.08
N ALA A 301 15.27 30.04 -44.31
CA ALA A 301 14.15 30.97 -44.18
C ALA A 301 13.29 30.44 -43.00
N ALA A 302 12.93 31.25 -41.98
CA ALA A 302 11.78 32.16 -41.96
C ALA A 302 10.54 31.55 -42.67
N GLY A 303 9.35 31.38 -42.10
CA GLY A 303 8.75 31.87 -40.88
C GLY A 303 7.24 31.97 -41.13
N ASN A 304 6.44 31.74 -40.07
CA ASN A 304 5.19 32.45 -39.80
C ASN A 304 3.95 32.18 -40.70
N LYS A 305 2.83 31.70 -40.12
CA LYS A 305 1.61 32.51 -39.89
C LYS A 305 0.36 31.69 -39.49
N ARG A 306 -0.19 32.14 -38.36
CA ARG A 306 -1.57 32.20 -37.82
C ARG A 306 -2.78 32.04 -38.77
N ARG A 307 -3.87 31.43 -38.24
CA ARG A 307 -5.28 31.92 -38.12
C ARG A 307 -6.15 30.82 -37.46
N ARG A 308 -6.81 30.99 -36.29
CA ARG A 308 -8.17 31.57 -35.98
C ARG A 308 -9.28 31.10 -36.94
N VAL A 309 -10.49 30.67 -36.51
CA VAL A 309 -11.60 31.36 -35.78
C VAL A 309 -12.60 30.27 -35.25
N ALA A 310 -13.02 30.23 -33.97
CA ALA A 310 -14.31 30.65 -33.32
C ALA A 310 -15.60 29.95 -33.81
N SER A 311 -16.73 29.74 -33.09
CA SER A 311 -17.37 30.25 -31.84
C SER A 311 -18.67 29.41 -31.64
N GLY A 312 -19.20 29.09 -30.44
CA GLY A 312 -20.05 29.90 -29.52
C GLY A 312 -20.97 28.94 -28.70
N LEU A 313 -21.04 28.99 -27.36
CA LEU A 313 -21.98 29.73 -26.45
C LEU A 313 -23.48 29.46 -26.70
N ALA A 314 -24.39 29.26 -25.72
CA ALA A 314 -24.50 29.88 -24.39
C ALA A 314 -25.37 29.07 -23.37
N ALA A 315 -25.34 29.52 -22.11
CA ALA A 315 -26.05 29.03 -20.92
C ALA A 315 -27.33 29.83 -20.59
N ALA A 316 -28.20 29.31 -19.70
CA ALA A 316 -28.53 29.96 -18.41
C ALA A 316 -29.67 29.27 -17.61
N SER A 317 -29.59 29.47 -16.30
CA SER A 317 -30.29 28.92 -15.11
C SER A 317 -31.75 29.39 -14.87
N ARG A 318 -32.52 28.65 -14.03
CA ARG A 318 -33.24 29.16 -12.82
C ARG A 318 -34.03 28.06 -12.06
N HIS A 319 -34.27 28.32 -10.77
CA HIS A 319 -34.68 27.45 -9.63
C HIS A 319 -36.25 27.30 -9.45
N PRO A 320 -36.80 26.66 -8.38
CA PRO A 320 -37.97 25.76 -8.41
C PRO A 320 -39.27 26.37 -7.84
N PRO A 321 -40.30 25.54 -7.52
CA PRO A 321 -40.86 25.57 -6.16
C PRO A 321 -41.25 24.20 -5.56
N GLN A 322 -41.55 24.23 -4.25
CA GLN A 322 -42.09 23.18 -3.38
C GLN A 322 -43.59 22.93 -3.60
N THR A 323 -44.03 21.69 -3.37
CA THR A 323 -44.97 21.28 -2.29
C THR A 323 -44.76 19.80 -2.03
#